data_AF-A0A4Q5HMF3-F1
#
_entry.id   AF-A0A4Q5HMF3-F1
#
_cell.length_a   1.000
_cell.length_b   1.000
_cell.length_c   1.000
_cell.angle_alpha   90.00
_cell.angle_beta   90.00
_cell.angle_gamma   90.00
#
_symmetry.space_group_name_H-M   'P 1'
#
loop_
_entity.id
_entity.type
_entity.pdbx_description
1 polymer ?
#
loop_
_entity_poly.entity_id
_entity_poly.type
_entity_poly.pdbx_seq_one_letter_code
_entity_poly.pdbx_strand_id
1 'polypeptide(L)'
;MNGLKYICLACIIPFLPSCIQEEHMGDAGDDGRVTVSLTFTTRTEEGADEGMESDEGNNENLIRTVRVYVFDGSDGSLTGYHHADLSDKNVTEKSFNIRLGFSRHTIPADGHTCLFYAIANEGSAEGLKSLPAAVYDSETGRYVWTDDKEITQRELLELTFSGLPESKLTEGDPAAKDETGKKYSSSILPMAVKQEVVITKETENLTLPLRRSLGKMELYFAKGGIGEGDLYIGRGVYLYNIPTKGYLFPQDAPALESSEIAHRESDKGDTSDSPYQKNGLPILRCGFEDTPSNPDEIAQLHINKITRRWNNKAPDDNTDGKKEYQWLPGKAVYLFANPYKSDKNVASGVEGDGYYMKILHHSHENSDTGADKEESHMDYVTLPAVKPNMFVKVFLVIPLDGYTATRTWWKVGDWTEVENPGISFD
;
A
#
# COMPACT_ATOMS: atom_id res chain seq x y z
N MET A 1 -34.26 51.41 21.79
CA MET A 1 -33.39 50.58 20.92
C MET A 1 -33.29 49.21 21.54
N ASN A 2 -33.75 48.20 20.80
CA ASN A 2 -33.90 46.82 21.23
C ASN A 2 -32.51 46.17 21.42
N GLY A 3 -32.22 45.68 22.62
CA GLY A 3 -31.07 44.82 22.90
C GLY A 3 -31.56 43.42 23.21
N LEU A 4 -31.43 42.52 22.23
CA LEU A 4 -31.82 41.12 22.29
C LEU A 4 -31.16 40.41 23.50
N LYS A 5 -31.99 39.64 24.22
CA LYS A 5 -31.55 38.62 25.17
C LYS A 5 -31.05 37.42 24.38
N TYR A 6 -29.80 37.02 24.56
CA TYR A 6 -29.33 35.68 24.19
C TYR A 6 -29.00 34.93 25.47
N ILE A 7 -29.90 34.01 25.84
CA ILE A 7 -29.63 32.94 26.79
C ILE A 7 -28.99 31.82 25.95
N CYS A 8 -27.69 31.61 26.11
CA CYS A 8 -27.04 30.41 25.59
C CYS A 8 -27.56 29.20 26.38
N LEU A 9 -28.47 28.44 25.77
CA LEU A 9 -28.84 27.11 26.24
C LEU A 9 -27.72 26.15 25.80
N ALA A 10 -26.73 25.93 26.67
CA ALA A 10 -25.74 24.88 26.49
C ALA A 10 -26.40 23.53 26.78
N CYS A 11 -26.87 22.84 25.74
CA CYS A 11 -27.26 21.44 25.82
C CYS A 11 -26.00 20.59 25.98
N ILE A 12 -25.60 20.34 27.22
CA ILE A 12 -24.61 19.32 27.56
C ILE A 12 -25.31 17.97 27.36
N ILE A 13 -25.03 17.31 26.23
CA ILE A 13 -25.39 15.91 26.01
C ILE A 13 -24.30 15.07 26.68
N PRO A 14 -24.60 14.30 27.75
CA PRO A 14 -23.62 13.35 28.27
C PRO A 14 -23.47 12.21 27.26
N PHE A 15 -22.27 12.11 26.67
CA PHE A 15 -21.82 10.88 26.02
C PHE A 15 -21.75 9.79 27.10
N LEU A 16 -22.74 8.90 27.12
CA LEU A 16 -22.63 7.65 27.84
C LEU A 16 -21.77 6.71 26.97
N PRO A 17 -20.68 6.12 27.50
CA PRO A 17 -20.04 5.00 26.83
C PRO A 17 -21.04 3.85 26.80
N SER A 18 -21.49 3.45 25.62
CA SER A 18 -22.23 2.19 25.49
C SER A 18 -21.26 1.06 25.76
N CYS A 19 -21.26 0.55 26.99
CA CYS A 19 -20.78 -0.78 27.28
C CYS A 19 -21.59 -1.75 26.40
N ILE A 20 -20.98 -2.29 25.35
CA ILE A 20 -21.54 -3.45 24.65
C ILE A 20 -21.44 -4.60 25.63
N GLN A 21 -22.59 -4.97 26.18
CA GLN A 21 -22.77 -6.11 27.05
C GLN A 21 -22.61 -7.36 26.17
N GLU A 22 -21.59 -8.18 26.45
CA GLU A 22 -21.53 -9.56 25.95
C GLU A 22 -22.69 -10.34 26.60
N GLU A 23 -23.87 -10.30 25.98
CA GLU A 23 -24.97 -11.19 26.37
C GLU A 23 -24.76 -12.55 25.73
N HIS A 24 -24.50 -13.52 26.61
CA HIS A 24 -24.63 -14.93 26.34
C HIS A 24 -26.11 -15.23 25.98
N MET A 25 -26.42 -15.30 24.69
CA MET A 25 -27.75 -15.65 24.20
C MET A 25 -27.90 -17.16 24.20
N GLY A 26 -28.73 -17.64 25.13
CA GLY A 26 -29.19 -19.02 25.19
C GLY A 26 -30.04 -19.41 23.99
N ASP A 27 -29.98 -20.71 23.69
CA ASP A 27 -30.73 -21.47 22.70
C ASP A 27 -32.20 -21.04 22.59
N ALA A 28 -32.55 -20.47 21.44
CA ALA A 28 -33.92 -20.13 21.06
C ALA A 28 -34.19 -20.65 19.65
N GLY A 29 -34.78 -21.86 19.60
CA GLY A 29 -35.71 -22.38 18.59
C GLY A 29 -35.49 -22.02 17.11
N ASP A 30 -35.18 -23.05 16.33
CA ASP A 30 -35.22 -23.20 14.85
C ASP A 30 -35.91 -22.08 14.03
N ASP A 31 -35.30 -20.90 13.97
CA ASP A 31 -35.80 -19.72 13.25
C ASP A 31 -35.05 -19.45 11.93
N GLY A 32 -34.23 -20.41 11.49
CA GLY A 32 -33.41 -20.32 10.27
C GLY A 32 -32.29 -19.27 10.35
N ARG A 33 -32.00 -18.72 11.54
CA ARG A 33 -30.94 -17.74 11.73
C ARG A 33 -29.64 -18.45 12.11
N VAL A 34 -28.53 -17.98 11.55
CA VAL A 34 -27.19 -18.51 11.86
C VAL A 34 -26.32 -17.36 12.35
N THR A 35 -25.58 -17.64 13.42
CA THR A 35 -24.55 -16.74 13.91
C THR A 35 -23.21 -17.34 13.55
N VAL A 36 -22.37 -16.56 12.89
CA VAL A 36 -21.02 -16.98 12.47
C VAL A 36 -20.01 -16.09 13.16
N SER A 37 -18.97 -16.69 13.75
CA SER A 37 -17.79 -15.97 14.21
C SER A 37 -16.88 -15.71 13.01
N LEU A 38 -16.67 -14.45 12.68
CA LEU A 38 -15.75 -14.02 11.63
C LEU A 38 -14.42 -13.63 12.25
N THR A 39 -13.32 -14.24 11.79
CA THR A 39 -11.95 -13.88 12.15
C THR A 39 -11.26 -13.23 10.96
N PHE A 40 -10.71 -12.04 11.17
CA PHE A 40 -9.93 -11.30 10.16
C PHE A 40 -8.46 -11.43 10.48
N THR A 41 -7.66 -11.82 9.49
CA THR A 41 -6.21 -11.91 9.61
C THR A 41 -5.54 -11.10 8.50
N THR A 42 -4.42 -10.46 8.81
CA THR A 42 -3.58 -9.78 7.78
C THR A 42 -2.39 -10.63 7.33
N ARG A 43 -2.26 -11.87 7.83
CA ARG A 43 -1.21 -12.84 7.51
C ARG A 43 -1.82 -14.17 7.09
N THR A 44 -1.16 -14.85 6.15
CA THR A 44 -1.37 -16.27 5.90
C THR A 44 -0.56 -17.09 6.89
N GLU A 45 -1.15 -18.14 7.46
CA GLU A 45 -0.49 -19.00 8.47
C GLU A 45 0.69 -19.82 7.93
N GLU A 46 0.82 -19.96 6.60
CA GLU A 46 1.98 -20.57 5.94
C GLU A 46 3.16 -19.59 5.91
N GLY A 47 4.07 -19.67 6.89
CA GLY A 47 5.34 -18.92 6.87
C GLY A 47 5.68 -18.13 8.14
N ALA A 48 5.01 -18.39 9.26
CA ALA A 48 5.47 -17.87 10.55
C ALA A 48 6.76 -18.61 10.98
N ASP A 49 7.90 -18.21 10.42
CA ASP A 49 9.21 -18.71 10.84
C ASP A 49 9.58 -18.08 12.19
N GLU A 50 10.04 -18.92 13.12
CA GLU A 50 10.46 -18.54 14.48
C GLU A 50 11.78 -17.73 14.42
N GLY A 51 11.68 -16.45 14.09
CA GLY A 51 12.87 -15.59 14.06
C GLY A 51 12.65 -14.13 13.68
N MET A 52 11.42 -13.71 13.37
CA MET A 52 11.16 -12.31 13.01
C MET A 52 11.06 -11.40 14.24
N GLU A 53 11.72 -10.24 14.15
CA GLU A 53 11.51 -9.13 15.08
C GLU A 53 10.00 -8.87 15.22
N SER A 54 9.53 -8.79 16.46
CA SER A 54 8.13 -8.56 16.78
C SER A 54 7.58 -7.36 15.99
N ASP A 55 6.53 -7.58 15.19
CA ASP A 55 5.77 -6.56 14.43
C ASP A 55 5.03 -5.52 15.31
N GLU A 56 5.43 -5.36 16.57
CA GLU A 56 4.95 -4.29 17.45
C GLU A 56 5.36 -2.92 16.86
N GLY A 57 4.49 -2.37 16.02
CA GLY A 57 4.67 -1.06 15.38
C GLY A 57 4.60 -1.03 13.86
N ASN A 58 4.45 -2.18 13.18
CA ASN A 58 4.24 -2.17 11.73
C ASN A 58 2.76 -1.86 11.40
N ASN A 59 2.49 -0.59 11.10
CA ASN A 59 1.16 -0.09 10.75
C ASN A 59 0.54 -0.79 9.51
N GLU A 60 1.36 -1.39 8.65
CA GLU A 60 0.90 -2.09 7.45
C GLU A 60 0.01 -3.30 7.78
N ASN A 61 0.17 -3.89 8.98
CA ASN A 61 -0.56 -5.06 9.46
C ASN A 61 -1.73 -4.71 10.38
N LEU A 62 -1.89 -3.45 10.77
CA LEU A 62 -2.89 -3.08 11.78
C LEU A 62 -4.29 -2.96 11.18
N ILE A 63 -5.27 -3.46 11.92
CA ILE A 63 -6.70 -3.33 11.66
C ILE A 63 -7.26 -2.31 12.65
N ARG A 64 -7.54 -1.09 12.18
CA ARG A 64 -8.14 0.02 12.94
C ARG A 64 -9.64 0.10 12.77
N THR A 65 -10.18 -0.36 11.65
CA THR A 65 -11.62 -0.50 11.43
C THR A 65 -11.91 -1.74 10.61
N VAL A 66 -13.10 -2.32 10.76
CA VAL A 66 -13.61 -3.38 9.87
C VAL A 66 -15.07 -3.10 9.56
N ARG A 67 -15.41 -3.15 8.28
CA ARG A 67 -16.79 -3.13 7.77
C ARG A 67 -17.05 -4.40 6.98
N VAL A 68 -18.17 -5.06 7.24
CA VAL A 68 -18.56 -6.30 6.55
C VAL A 68 -19.95 -6.15 5.97
N TYR A 69 -20.08 -6.56 4.71
CA TYR A 69 -21.34 -6.80 4.04
C TYR A 69 -21.42 -8.27 3.66
N VAL A 70 -22.56 -8.89 3.92
CA VAL A 70 -22.84 -10.27 3.50
C VAL A 70 -24.08 -10.25 2.63
N PHE A 71 -23.95 -10.70 1.39
CA PHE A 71 -25.05 -10.81 0.46
C PHE A 71 -25.46 -12.25 0.25
N ASP A 72 -26.76 -12.46 0.07
CA ASP A 72 -27.31 -13.71 -0.43
C ASP A 72 -26.83 -13.95 -1.87
N GLY A 73 -26.24 -15.12 -2.13
CA GLY A 73 -25.73 -15.46 -3.46
C GLY A 73 -26.84 -15.70 -4.50
N SER A 74 -28.07 -15.93 -4.08
CA SER A 74 -29.19 -16.27 -4.97
C SER A 74 -29.96 -15.05 -5.47
N ASP A 75 -30.19 -14.05 -4.61
CA ASP A 75 -30.99 -12.86 -4.95
C ASP A 75 -30.23 -11.53 -4.76
N GLY A 76 -29.00 -11.57 -4.21
CA GLY A 76 -28.17 -10.40 -3.97
C GLY A 76 -28.63 -9.51 -2.83
N SER A 77 -29.59 -9.94 -2.00
CA SER A 77 -30.07 -9.18 -0.86
C SER A 77 -29.06 -9.13 0.29
N LEU A 78 -29.08 -8.06 1.08
CA LEU A 78 -28.21 -7.91 2.25
C LEU A 78 -28.70 -8.82 3.39
N THR A 79 -27.87 -9.80 3.75
CA THR A 79 -28.16 -10.82 4.75
C THR A 79 -27.34 -10.62 6.03
N GLY A 80 -26.24 -9.88 5.96
CA GLY A 80 -25.37 -9.60 7.11
C GLY A 80 -24.70 -8.25 6.99
N TYR A 81 -24.57 -7.54 8.11
CA TYR A 81 -23.76 -6.34 8.20
C TYR A 81 -23.10 -6.21 9.56
N HIS A 82 -21.85 -5.75 9.57
CA HIS A 82 -21.15 -5.39 10.80
C HIS A 82 -20.17 -4.23 10.54
N HIS A 83 -20.02 -3.33 11.52
CA HIS A 83 -19.00 -2.30 11.49
C HIS A 83 -18.38 -2.14 12.88
N ALA A 84 -17.06 -2.22 12.95
CA ALA A 84 -16.30 -2.11 14.19
C ALA A 84 -15.21 -1.04 14.06
N ASP A 85 -15.16 -0.14 15.05
CA ASP A 85 -14.04 0.77 15.27
C ASP A 85 -13.08 0.15 16.30
N LEU A 86 -11.82 0.02 15.90
CA LEU A 86 -10.72 -0.58 16.64
C LEU A 86 -9.55 0.40 16.76
N SER A 87 -9.79 1.70 16.52
CA SER A 87 -8.76 2.73 16.42
C SER A 87 -7.87 2.82 17.67
N ASP A 88 -8.43 2.56 18.85
CA ASP A 88 -7.70 2.57 20.14
C ASP A 88 -6.81 1.34 20.37
N LYS A 89 -6.80 0.35 19.45
CA LYS A 89 -6.10 -0.92 19.62
C LYS A 89 -5.13 -1.20 18.48
N ASN A 90 -3.96 -1.74 18.80
CA ASN A 90 -3.01 -2.25 17.80
C ASN A 90 -3.30 -3.74 17.57
N VAL A 91 -4.30 -4.05 16.75
CA VAL A 91 -4.69 -5.44 16.46
C VAL A 91 -4.32 -5.83 15.03
N THR A 92 -3.78 -7.03 14.85
CA THR A 92 -3.49 -7.64 13.54
C THR A 92 -4.44 -8.80 13.23
N GLU A 93 -5.19 -9.23 14.25
CA GLU A 93 -6.25 -10.22 14.16
C GLU A 93 -7.45 -9.75 14.98
N LYS A 94 -8.66 -9.98 14.48
CA LYS A 94 -9.88 -9.68 15.22
C LYS A 94 -11.00 -10.64 14.88
N SER A 95 -11.71 -11.09 15.91
CA SER A 95 -12.96 -11.84 15.74
C SER A 95 -14.18 -11.09 16.26
N PHE A 96 -15.31 -11.29 15.60
CA PHE A 96 -16.65 -10.91 16.07
C PHE A 96 -17.72 -11.84 15.50
N ASN A 97 -18.84 -11.95 16.22
CA ASN A 97 -19.99 -12.70 15.76
C ASN A 97 -20.88 -11.83 14.88
N ILE A 98 -21.29 -12.36 13.72
CA ILE A 98 -22.29 -11.75 12.85
C ILE A 98 -23.51 -12.66 12.78
N ARG A 99 -24.69 -12.05 12.91
CA ARG A 99 -25.97 -12.74 12.69
C ARG A 99 -26.37 -12.61 11.23
N LEU A 100 -26.70 -13.73 10.59
CA LEU A 100 -27.19 -13.78 9.21
C LEU A 100 -28.72 -13.86 9.21
N GLY A 101 -29.35 -12.91 8.52
CA GLY A 101 -30.80 -12.78 8.38
C GLY A 101 -31.23 -13.07 6.95
N PHE A 102 -31.71 -14.29 6.70
CA PHE A 102 -32.15 -14.71 5.36
C PHE A 102 -33.59 -14.30 5.08
N SER A 103 -33.89 -13.97 3.82
CA SER A 103 -35.25 -13.67 3.38
C SER A 103 -36.19 -14.87 3.52
N ARG A 104 -35.64 -16.09 3.47
CA ARG A 104 -36.31 -17.38 3.72
C ARG A 104 -36.05 -17.81 5.18
N HIS A 105 -37.12 -18.12 5.92
CA HIS A 105 -37.07 -18.48 7.35
C HIS A 105 -36.37 -19.81 7.68
N THR A 106 -35.75 -20.49 6.72
CA THR A 106 -35.06 -21.76 6.93
C THR A 106 -33.86 -21.88 5.98
N ILE A 107 -32.68 -22.16 6.54
CA ILE A 107 -31.50 -22.54 5.75
C ILE A 107 -31.67 -24.00 5.31
N PRO A 108 -31.53 -24.30 4.00
CA PRO A 108 -31.54 -25.67 3.50
C PRO A 108 -30.48 -26.56 4.15
N ALA A 109 -30.68 -27.88 4.17
CA ALA A 109 -29.71 -28.82 4.74
C ALA A 109 -28.38 -28.83 3.96
N ASP A 110 -28.43 -28.57 2.66
CA ASP A 110 -27.30 -28.37 1.75
C ASP A 110 -26.65 -26.98 1.86
N GLY A 111 -27.19 -26.12 2.73
CA GLY A 111 -26.68 -24.79 3.01
C GLY A 111 -27.18 -23.72 2.05
N HIS A 112 -26.70 -22.50 2.26
CA HIS A 112 -27.07 -21.33 1.47
C HIS A 112 -25.84 -20.50 1.13
N THR A 113 -25.63 -20.20 -0.15
CA THR A 113 -24.46 -19.45 -0.60
C THR A 113 -24.54 -18.01 -0.14
N CYS A 114 -23.49 -17.56 0.54
CA CYS A 114 -23.30 -16.19 1.01
C CYS A 114 -21.99 -15.61 0.45
N LEU A 115 -22.04 -14.33 0.09
CA LEU A 115 -20.91 -13.58 -0.42
C LEU A 115 -20.48 -12.56 0.62
N PHE A 116 -19.33 -12.81 1.26
CA PHE A 116 -18.73 -11.94 2.27
C PHE A 116 -17.84 -10.92 1.61
N TYR A 117 -18.02 -9.65 1.96
CA TYR A 117 -17.17 -8.54 1.58
C TYR A 117 -16.75 -7.82 2.84
N ALA A 118 -15.46 -7.84 3.14
CA ALA A 118 -14.92 -7.10 4.28
C ALA A 118 -13.90 -6.06 3.82
N ILE A 119 -13.97 -4.90 4.46
CA ILE A 119 -13.11 -3.75 4.23
C ILE A 119 -12.49 -3.40 5.58
N ALA A 120 -11.17 -3.35 5.63
CA ALA A 120 -10.46 -2.83 6.79
C ALA A 120 -9.78 -1.50 6.47
N ASN A 121 -9.74 -0.63 7.47
CA ASN A 121 -9.11 0.68 7.41
C ASN A 121 -9.60 1.58 6.27
N GLU A 122 -10.92 1.61 6.02
CA GLU A 122 -11.51 2.41 4.95
C GLU A 122 -11.11 3.90 5.02
N GLY A 123 -10.87 4.44 6.21
CA GLY A 123 -10.41 5.82 6.41
C GLY A 123 -8.99 6.11 5.90
N SER A 124 -8.20 5.07 5.60
CA SER A 124 -6.88 5.21 4.95
C SER A 124 -6.95 5.20 3.41
N ALA A 125 -8.12 4.91 2.83
CA ALA A 125 -8.37 4.99 1.40
C ALA A 125 -8.83 6.41 1.02
N GLU A 126 -7.89 7.35 0.88
CA GLU A 126 -8.22 8.74 0.54
C GLU A 126 -9.01 8.84 -0.77
N GLY A 127 -10.09 9.62 -0.75
CA GLY A 127 -10.98 9.79 -1.90
C GLY A 127 -12.02 8.67 -2.06
N LEU A 128 -12.03 7.67 -1.17
CA LEU A 128 -13.09 6.66 -1.13
C LEU A 128 -14.43 7.31 -0.80
N LYS A 129 -15.46 6.94 -1.56
CA LYS A 129 -16.84 7.39 -1.29
C LYS A 129 -17.34 6.80 0.02
N SER A 130 -18.10 7.59 0.79
CA SER A 130 -18.77 7.13 2.00
C SER A 130 -19.61 5.88 1.71
N LEU A 131 -19.43 4.87 2.54
CA LEU A 131 -20.13 3.59 2.42
C LEU A 131 -21.39 3.57 3.29
N PRO A 132 -22.51 3.00 2.81
CA PRO A 132 -23.75 2.98 3.58
C PRO A 132 -23.66 2.00 4.75
N ALA A 133 -24.37 2.31 5.84
CA ALA A 133 -24.52 1.42 6.98
C ALA A 133 -25.89 0.71 6.94
N ALA A 134 -25.96 -0.42 7.63
CA ALA A 134 -27.21 -1.14 7.84
C ALA A 134 -27.37 -1.50 9.32
N VAL A 135 -28.60 -1.76 9.73
CA VAL A 135 -28.95 -2.22 11.08
C VAL A 135 -29.79 -3.48 10.98
N TYR A 136 -29.64 -4.37 11.95
CA TYR A 136 -30.46 -5.56 12.04
C TYR A 136 -31.83 -5.21 12.62
N ASP A 137 -32.89 -5.49 11.88
CA ASP A 137 -34.27 -5.40 12.34
C ASP A 137 -34.71 -6.76 12.89
N SER A 138 -34.93 -6.81 14.21
CA SER A 138 -35.35 -8.04 14.90
C SER A 138 -36.79 -8.45 14.59
N GLU A 139 -37.65 -7.53 14.17
CA GLU A 139 -39.06 -7.81 13.85
C GLU A 139 -39.16 -8.54 12.51
N THR A 140 -38.47 -8.04 11.50
CA THR A 140 -38.45 -8.66 10.16
C THR A 140 -37.36 -9.74 10.02
N GLY A 141 -36.38 -9.75 10.92
CA GLY A 141 -35.23 -10.65 10.88
C GLY A 141 -34.24 -10.33 9.76
N ARG A 142 -34.26 -9.09 9.22
CA ARG A 142 -33.48 -8.65 8.05
C ARG A 142 -32.62 -7.44 8.38
N TYR A 143 -31.61 -7.20 7.55
CA TYR A 143 -30.86 -5.95 7.62
C TYR A 143 -31.55 -4.86 6.79
N VAL A 144 -31.63 -3.66 7.36
CA VAL A 144 -32.22 -2.48 6.73
C VAL A 144 -31.14 -1.39 6.66
N TRP A 145 -31.00 -0.77 5.50
CA TRP A 145 -30.07 0.35 5.31
C TRP A 145 -30.48 1.54 6.18
N THR A 146 -29.51 2.19 6.83
CA THR A 146 -29.78 3.33 7.72
C THR A 146 -30.02 4.64 6.96
N ASP A 147 -29.51 4.72 5.75
CA ASP A 147 -29.63 5.86 4.85
C ASP A 147 -30.43 5.46 3.61
N ASP A 148 -30.93 6.43 2.84
CA ASP A 148 -31.57 6.20 1.52
C ASP A 148 -30.58 5.69 0.44
N LYS A 149 -29.42 5.17 0.85
CA LYS A 149 -28.36 4.66 0.00
C LYS A 149 -28.13 3.20 0.31
N GLU A 150 -28.33 2.37 -0.70
CA GLU A 150 -27.95 0.96 -0.70
C GLU A 150 -26.62 0.80 -1.43
N ILE A 151 -25.92 -0.31 -1.20
CA ILE A 151 -24.77 -0.70 -2.01
C ILE A 151 -24.93 -2.15 -2.47
N THR A 152 -24.70 -2.37 -3.76
CA THR A 152 -24.72 -3.68 -4.39
C THR A 152 -23.33 -4.31 -4.38
N GLN A 153 -23.28 -5.63 -4.60
CA GLN A 153 -22.02 -6.37 -4.77
C GLN A 153 -21.14 -5.78 -5.87
N ARG A 154 -21.75 -5.37 -7.00
CA ARG A 154 -21.05 -4.76 -8.12
C ARG A 154 -20.46 -3.40 -7.72
N GLU A 155 -21.24 -2.56 -7.06
CA GLU A 155 -20.76 -1.24 -6.61
C GLU A 155 -19.62 -1.37 -5.59
N LEU A 156 -19.66 -2.37 -4.70
CA LEU A 156 -18.54 -2.68 -3.80
C LEU A 156 -17.26 -3.02 -4.58
N LEU A 157 -17.35 -3.89 -5.59
CA LEU A 157 -16.20 -4.29 -6.41
C LEU A 157 -15.65 -3.16 -7.29
N GLU A 158 -16.47 -2.16 -7.59
CA GLU A 158 -16.11 -0.96 -8.35
C GLU A 158 -15.60 0.20 -7.48
N LEU A 159 -15.55 0.02 -6.15
CA LEU A 159 -15.03 1.04 -5.24
C LEU A 159 -13.57 1.36 -5.55
N THR A 160 -13.28 2.65 -5.67
CA THR A 160 -11.96 3.19 -5.95
C THR A 160 -11.59 4.29 -4.97
N PHE A 161 -10.28 4.49 -4.80
CA PHE A 161 -9.68 5.56 -4.00
C PHE A 161 -8.48 6.14 -4.75
N SER A 162 -8.09 7.37 -4.43
CA SER A 162 -7.15 8.16 -5.25
C SER A 162 -5.85 8.55 -4.55
N GLY A 163 -5.79 8.52 -3.22
CA GLY A 163 -4.55 8.80 -2.50
C GLY A 163 -3.73 7.53 -2.25
N LEU A 164 -2.43 7.60 -2.51
CA LEU A 164 -1.47 6.61 -2.03
C LEU A 164 -1.12 6.95 -0.57
N PRO A 165 -1.16 5.98 0.35
CA PRO A 165 -0.65 6.19 1.70
C PRO A 165 0.82 6.62 1.67
N GLU A 166 1.27 7.36 2.69
CA GLU A 166 2.66 7.77 2.83
C GLU A 166 3.23 7.40 4.19
N SER A 167 4.45 6.86 4.20
CA SER A 167 5.17 6.59 5.45
C SER A 167 5.45 7.91 6.18
N LYS A 168 5.24 7.92 7.49
CA LYS A 168 5.37 9.14 8.32
C LYS A 168 6.76 9.22 8.92
N LEU A 169 7.41 10.38 8.79
CA LEU A 169 8.70 10.65 9.42
C LEU A 169 8.56 10.62 10.96
N THR A 170 9.39 9.82 11.62
CA THR A 170 9.44 9.70 13.08
C THR A 170 10.72 10.26 13.68
N GLU A 171 11.82 10.26 12.92
CA GLU A 171 13.11 10.82 13.34
C GLU A 171 13.84 11.46 12.15
N GLY A 172 14.46 12.62 12.39
CA GLY A 172 15.17 13.42 11.39
C GLY A 172 14.47 14.75 11.08
N ASP A 173 15.15 15.61 10.33
CA ASP A 173 14.61 16.91 9.92
C ASP A 173 13.69 16.76 8.69
N PRO A 174 12.40 17.11 8.77
CA PRO A 174 11.49 17.06 7.63
C PRO A 174 11.86 18.02 6.49
N ALA A 175 12.61 19.09 6.76
CA ALA A 175 13.07 20.04 5.75
C ALA A 175 14.35 19.57 5.03
N ALA A 176 15.12 18.66 5.64
CA ALA A 176 16.33 18.14 5.02
C ALA A 176 16.00 17.28 3.80
N LYS A 177 16.76 17.44 2.71
CA LYS A 177 16.62 16.63 1.49
C LYS A 177 17.44 15.33 1.53
N ASP A 178 18.45 15.30 2.40
CA ASP A 178 19.18 14.07 2.72
C ASP A 178 18.30 13.15 3.54
N GLU A 179 18.09 11.94 3.05
CA GLU A 179 17.30 10.90 3.71
C GLU A 179 18.17 10.03 4.63
N THR A 180 19.50 10.23 4.62
CA THR A 180 20.44 9.49 5.46
C THR A 180 20.11 9.69 6.95
N GLY A 181 19.87 8.59 7.65
CA GLY A 181 19.60 8.58 9.10
C GLY A 181 18.17 8.93 9.49
N LYS A 182 17.29 9.30 8.54
CA LYS A 182 15.87 9.46 8.81
C LYS A 182 15.23 8.12 9.15
N LYS A 183 14.21 8.15 10.01
CA LYS A 183 13.38 6.97 10.31
C LYS A 183 11.93 7.27 10.06
N TYR A 184 11.22 6.22 9.65
CA TYR A 184 9.84 6.31 9.24
C TYR A 184 9.02 5.23 9.92
N SER A 185 7.78 5.56 10.28
CA SER A 185 6.74 4.57 10.55
C SER A 185 5.94 4.33 9.27
N SER A 186 5.63 3.08 8.98
CA SER A 186 4.76 2.72 7.86
C SER A 186 3.34 3.28 8.01
N SER A 187 2.54 3.24 6.95
CA SER A 187 1.17 3.74 6.95
C SER A 187 0.17 2.66 7.40
N ILE A 188 -0.98 3.09 7.92
CA ILE A 188 -2.17 2.24 7.98
C ILE A 188 -2.69 2.09 6.56
N LEU A 189 -3.01 0.86 6.14
CA LEU A 189 -3.33 0.55 4.75
C LEU A 189 -4.77 0.08 4.58
N PRO A 190 -5.44 0.46 3.48
CA PRO A 190 -6.72 -0.13 3.14
C PRO A 190 -6.52 -1.59 2.74
N MET A 191 -7.38 -2.45 3.28
CA MET A 191 -7.40 -3.86 2.97
C MET A 191 -8.82 -4.30 2.68
N ALA A 192 -8.97 -5.31 1.84
CA ALA A 192 -10.26 -5.88 1.55
C ALA A 192 -10.16 -7.37 1.25
N VAL A 193 -11.28 -8.07 1.43
CA VAL A 193 -11.44 -9.48 1.07
C VAL A 193 -12.85 -9.72 0.58
N LYS A 194 -12.98 -10.52 -0.48
CA LYS A 194 -14.23 -11.11 -0.92
C LYS A 194 -14.13 -12.62 -0.78
N GLN A 195 -15.15 -13.27 -0.26
CA GLN A 195 -15.18 -14.72 -0.10
C GLN A 195 -16.59 -15.26 -0.26
N GLU A 196 -16.74 -16.25 -1.13
CA GLU A 196 -17.97 -17.02 -1.29
C GLU A 196 -17.94 -18.22 -0.35
N VAL A 197 -19.01 -18.41 0.43
CA VAL A 197 -19.12 -19.47 1.43
C VAL A 197 -20.52 -20.06 1.41
N VAL A 198 -20.63 -21.39 1.46
CA VAL A 198 -21.91 -22.07 1.69
C VAL A 198 -22.14 -22.16 3.20
N ILE A 199 -23.15 -21.45 3.70
CA ILE A 199 -23.51 -21.40 5.12
C ILE A 199 -24.51 -22.51 5.44
N THR A 200 -24.18 -23.33 6.43
CA THR A 200 -25.07 -24.34 7.02
C THR A 200 -25.41 -23.99 8.46
N LYS A 201 -26.33 -24.74 9.09
CA LYS A 201 -26.61 -24.60 10.54
C LYS A 201 -25.41 -24.95 11.43
N GLU A 202 -24.43 -25.66 10.90
CA GLU A 202 -23.20 -26.08 11.61
C GLU A 202 -22.03 -25.11 11.38
N THR A 203 -22.22 -24.05 10.58
CA THR A 203 -21.15 -23.09 10.31
C THR A 203 -20.93 -22.17 11.51
N GLU A 204 -19.87 -22.43 12.26
CA GLU A 204 -19.54 -21.66 13.47
C GLU A 204 -18.48 -20.58 13.24
N ASN A 205 -17.39 -20.90 12.52
CA ASN A 205 -16.23 -20.04 12.39
C ASN A 205 -15.82 -19.88 10.93
N LEU A 206 -15.50 -18.65 10.51
CA LEU A 206 -14.94 -18.34 9.20
C LEU A 206 -13.76 -17.39 9.33
N THR A 207 -12.65 -17.74 8.67
CA THR A 207 -11.49 -16.85 8.55
C THR A 207 -11.55 -16.12 7.21
N LEU A 208 -11.47 -14.79 7.27
CA LEU A 208 -11.48 -13.88 6.12
C LEU A 208 -10.09 -13.21 6.00
N PRO A 209 -9.18 -13.74 5.17
CA PRO A 209 -7.83 -13.21 5.03
C PRO A 209 -7.83 -11.87 4.27
N LEU A 210 -7.52 -10.79 4.98
CA LEU A 210 -7.47 -9.45 4.42
C LEU A 210 -6.27 -9.31 3.49
N ARG A 211 -6.51 -8.82 2.27
CA ARG A 211 -5.45 -8.47 1.31
C ARG A 211 -5.34 -6.97 1.21
N ARG A 212 -4.11 -6.45 1.16
CA ARG A 212 -3.87 -5.03 0.92
C ARG A 212 -4.34 -4.64 -0.47
N SER A 213 -5.01 -3.50 -0.57
CA SER A 213 -5.50 -2.96 -1.84
C SER A 213 -4.39 -2.33 -2.69
N LEU A 214 -3.14 -2.38 -2.21
CA LEU A 214 -1.96 -1.70 -2.75
C LEU A 214 -0.79 -2.69 -2.88
N GLY A 215 0.15 -2.36 -3.77
CA GLY A 215 1.49 -2.93 -3.75
C GLY A 215 2.45 -2.11 -2.90
N LYS A 216 3.60 -2.69 -2.56
CA LYS A 216 4.69 -2.04 -1.83
C LYS A 216 6.00 -2.17 -2.60
N MET A 217 6.77 -1.09 -2.64
CA MET A 217 8.09 -1.05 -3.25
C MET A 217 9.14 -0.55 -2.27
N GLU A 218 10.32 -1.16 -2.31
CA GLU A 218 11.51 -0.73 -1.59
C GLU A 218 12.70 -0.61 -2.54
N LEU A 219 13.53 0.42 -2.34
CA LEU A 219 14.66 0.73 -3.20
C LEU A 219 15.99 0.51 -2.48
N TYR A 220 16.87 -0.25 -3.12
CA TYR A 220 18.15 -0.69 -2.57
C TYR A 220 19.27 -0.31 -3.53
N PHE A 221 20.24 0.47 -3.07
CA PHE A 221 21.31 1.02 -3.90
C PHE A 221 22.68 0.49 -3.50
N ALA A 222 23.54 0.23 -4.48
CA ALA A 222 24.95 -0.10 -4.27
C ALA A 222 25.84 0.51 -5.36
N LYS A 223 27.10 0.76 -5.00
CA LYS A 223 28.16 1.16 -5.94
C LYS A 223 28.74 -0.07 -6.63
N GLY A 224 28.91 -0.01 -7.95
CA GLY A 224 29.55 -1.06 -8.76
C GLY A 224 30.86 -0.58 -9.39
N GLY A 225 31.59 -1.53 -9.99
CA GLY A 225 32.83 -1.23 -10.72
C GLY A 225 34.09 -1.15 -9.85
N ILE A 226 35.22 -0.87 -10.49
CA ILE A 226 36.55 -0.86 -9.87
C ILE A 226 36.96 0.49 -9.28
N GLY A 227 36.27 1.59 -9.61
CA GLY A 227 36.58 2.92 -9.11
C GLY A 227 36.38 3.05 -7.59
N GLU A 228 37.17 3.90 -6.92
CA GLU A 228 37.08 4.18 -5.46
C GLU A 228 36.26 5.45 -5.13
N GLY A 229 35.52 5.96 -6.11
CA GLY A 229 34.77 7.21 -6.01
C GLY A 229 33.57 7.21 -5.06
N ASP A 230 33.07 8.42 -4.86
CA ASP A 230 31.80 8.65 -4.17
C ASP A 230 30.63 8.65 -5.16
N LEU A 231 29.47 8.19 -4.69
CA LEU A 231 28.20 8.20 -5.43
C LEU A 231 27.13 8.81 -4.56
N TYR A 232 26.35 9.70 -5.15
CA TYR A 232 25.28 10.41 -4.48
C TYR A 232 24.02 10.39 -5.33
N ILE A 233 22.88 10.07 -4.70
CA ILE A 233 21.54 10.14 -5.31
C ILE A 233 20.86 11.47 -4.95
N GLY A 234 21.64 12.53 -4.75
CA GLY A 234 21.14 13.85 -4.36
C GLY A 234 20.39 14.59 -5.45
N ARG A 235 20.40 14.08 -6.68
CA ARG A 235 19.65 14.64 -7.82
C ARG A 235 18.21 14.12 -7.90
N GLY A 236 17.90 13.10 -7.11
CA GLY A 236 16.55 12.61 -6.87
C GLY A 236 16.16 11.36 -7.66
N VAL A 237 15.04 10.78 -7.23
CA VAL A 237 14.41 9.60 -7.82
C VAL A 237 12.94 9.91 -7.99
N TYR A 238 12.43 9.72 -9.20
CA TYR A 238 11.06 10.09 -9.56
C TYR A 238 10.34 8.90 -10.15
N LEU A 239 9.13 8.64 -9.66
CA LEU A 239 8.23 7.60 -10.15
C LEU A 239 7.24 8.16 -11.16
N TYR A 240 7.00 7.42 -12.23
CA TYR A 240 6.14 7.81 -13.34
C TYR A 240 5.07 6.76 -13.62
N ASN A 241 4.07 7.17 -14.42
CA ASN A 241 2.95 6.33 -14.86
C ASN A 241 2.14 5.74 -13.70
N ILE A 242 1.68 6.63 -12.81
CA ILE A 242 0.92 6.25 -11.63
C ILE A 242 -0.56 6.26 -11.98
N PRO A 243 -1.31 5.15 -11.85
CA PRO A 243 -2.76 5.17 -11.97
C PRO A 243 -3.37 6.23 -11.06
N THR A 244 -4.35 6.98 -11.55
CA THR A 244 -5.04 8.01 -10.74
C THR A 244 -5.90 7.42 -9.62
N LYS A 245 -6.23 6.12 -9.72
CA LYS A 245 -7.09 5.41 -8.77
C LYS A 245 -6.67 3.96 -8.60
N GLY A 246 -6.81 3.45 -7.39
CA GLY A 246 -6.77 2.03 -7.06
C GLY A 246 -8.16 1.49 -6.72
N TYR A 247 -8.39 0.20 -6.98
CA TYR A 247 -9.58 -0.49 -6.50
C TYR A 247 -9.41 -0.91 -5.04
N LEU A 248 -10.44 -0.71 -4.24
CA LEU A 248 -10.44 -1.13 -2.84
C LEU A 248 -10.42 -2.67 -2.74
N PHE A 249 -11.23 -3.35 -3.54
CA PHE A 249 -11.19 -4.82 -3.65
C PHE A 249 -10.15 -5.22 -4.70
N PRO A 250 -9.11 -5.99 -4.34
CA PRO A 250 -8.15 -6.52 -5.29
C PRO A 250 -8.83 -7.23 -6.47
N GLN A 251 -8.46 -6.86 -7.70
CA GLN A 251 -8.89 -7.53 -8.93
C GLN A 251 -7.67 -8.20 -9.59
N ASP A 252 -7.81 -9.47 -9.99
CA ASP A 252 -6.68 -10.26 -10.53
C ASP A 252 -6.33 -9.92 -11.98
N ALA A 253 -7.30 -9.40 -12.74
CA ALA A 253 -7.12 -8.83 -14.08
C ALA A 253 -7.94 -7.55 -14.11
N PRO A 254 -7.31 -6.38 -14.00
CA PRO A 254 -8.08 -5.18 -13.75
C PRO A 254 -8.82 -4.73 -15.00
N ALA A 255 -10.05 -4.25 -14.81
CA ALA A 255 -10.69 -3.30 -15.71
C ALA A 255 -10.02 -1.90 -15.65
N LEU A 256 -8.71 -1.83 -15.30
CA LEU A 256 -7.90 -0.61 -15.36
C LEU A 256 -7.58 -0.21 -16.81
N GLU A 257 -8.07 -0.92 -17.83
CA GLU A 257 -7.97 -0.49 -19.24
C GLU A 257 -8.55 0.90 -19.53
N SER A 258 -9.27 1.51 -18.57
CA SER A 258 -9.76 2.89 -18.64
C SER A 258 -9.18 3.83 -17.56
N SER A 259 -8.25 3.38 -16.72
CA SER A 259 -7.71 4.24 -15.66
C SER A 259 -6.82 5.31 -16.27
N GLU A 260 -7.15 6.57 -16.00
CA GLU A 260 -6.28 7.69 -16.31
C GLU A 260 -4.94 7.51 -15.57
N ILE A 261 -3.84 7.63 -16.31
CA ILE A 261 -2.48 7.53 -15.77
C ILE A 261 -1.99 8.96 -15.50
N ALA A 262 -1.73 9.26 -14.23
CA ALA A 262 -1.07 10.48 -13.78
C ALA A 262 0.45 10.32 -13.83
N HIS A 263 1.15 11.43 -13.58
CA HIS A 263 2.61 11.47 -13.56
C HIS A 263 3.22 10.92 -14.85
N ARG A 264 2.59 11.22 -16.00
CA ARG A 264 3.20 10.98 -17.32
C ARG A 264 4.27 12.02 -17.58
N GLU A 265 5.38 11.56 -18.11
CA GLU A 265 6.47 12.42 -18.55
C GLU A 265 5.98 13.35 -19.66
N SER A 266 6.02 14.66 -19.41
CA SER A 266 5.62 15.68 -20.40
C SER A 266 6.77 16.23 -21.23
N ASP A 267 8.01 16.01 -20.79
CA ASP A 267 9.22 16.31 -21.54
C ASP A 267 10.35 15.36 -21.09
N LYS A 268 11.34 15.17 -21.96
CA LYS A 268 12.48 14.27 -21.70
C LYS A 268 13.43 14.81 -20.60
N GLY A 269 13.07 15.91 -19.95
CA GLY A 269 13.99 16.83 -19.29
C GLY A 269 14.82 17.59 -20.33
N ASP A 270 15.00 18.91 -20.15
CA ASP A 270 15.71 19.75 -21.14
C ASP A 270 17.22 19.49 -21.18
N THR A 271 17.80 18.83 -20.17
CA THR A 271 19.21 18.41 -20.10
C THR A 271 19.36 17.35 -19.01
N SER A 272 20.52 16.69 -18.94
CA SER A 272 20.95 15.89 -17.78
C SER A 272 20.91 16.67 -16.47
N ASP A 273 20.84 18.01 -16.52
CA ASP A 273 21.00 18.94 -15.39
C ASP A 273 19.72 19.67 -14.93
N SER A 274 18.57 19.32 -15.51
CA SER A 274 17.30 19.92 -15.08
C SER A 274 16.88 19.43 -13.68
N PRO A 275 16.64 20.32 -12.70
CA PRO A 275 16.02 19.96 -11.42
C PRO A 275 14.54 19.60 -11.58
N TYR A 276 13.96 19.87 -12.76
CA TYR A 276 12.56 19.68 -13.09
C TYR A 276 12.38 18.37 -13.84
N GLN A 277 12.34 17.26 -13.12
CA GLN A 277 11.76 16.02 -13.63
C GLN A 277 10.25 16.19 -13.71
N LYS A 278 9.78 16.90 -14.75
CA LYS A 278 8.38 17.36 -14.83
C LYS A 278 7.43 16.19 -14.68
N ASN A 279 6.41 16.41 -13.85
CA ASN A 279 5.33 15.49 -13.51
C ASN A 279 5.73 14.20 -12.78
N GLY A 280 7.02 13.89 -12.56
CA GLY A 280 7.38 12.71 -11.78
C GLY A 280 6.98 12.86 -10.31
N LEU A 281 6.52 11.79 -9.66
CA LEU A 281 6.31 11.77 -8.22
C LEU A 281 7.68 11.61 -7.53
N PRO A 282 8.13 12.58 -6.72
CA PRO A 282 9.44 12.47 -6.06
C PRO A 282 9.44 11.41 -4.96
N ILE A 283 10.27 10.38 -5.13
CA ILE A 283 10.61 9.39 -4.09
C ILE A 283 11.81 9.90 -3.27
N LEU A 284 12.83 10.41 -3.97
CA LEU A 284 13.92 11.18 -3.40
C LEU A 284 13.92 12.56 -4.06
N ARG A 285 13.88 13.63 -3.27
CA ARG A 285 13.86 14.99 -3.80
C ARG A 285 15.26 15.44 -4.21
N CYS A 286 15.34 16.27 -5.26
CA CYS A 286 16.57 16.92 -5.67
C CYS A 286 17.06 17.91 -4.60
N GLY A 287 18.37 17.94 -4.36
CA GLY A 287 19.10 18.85 -3.47
C GLY A 287 18.81 20.33 -3.71
N PHE A 288 18.47 20.71 -4.95
CA PHE A 288 18.17 22.11 -5.32
C PHE A 288 16.70 22.44 -5.43
N GLU A 289 16.39 23.72 -5.23
CA GLU A 289 15.09 24.29 -5.62
C GLU A 289 15.11 24.78 -7.07
N ASP A 290 16.23 25.37 -7.53
CA ASP A 290 16.45 25.90 -8.88
C ASP A 290 17.70 25.29 -9.55
N THR A 291 17.94 25.58 -10.83
CA THR A 291 19.16 25.12 -11.52
C THR A 291 20.40 25.68 -10.83
N PRO A 292 21.35 24.83 -10.39
CA PRO A 292 22.54 25.30 -9.69
C PRO A 292 23.40 26.18 -10.62
N SER A 293 23.94 27.25 -10.06
CA SER A 293 24.68 28.29 -10.76
C SER A 293 26.16 28.35 -10.37
N ASN A 294 26.55 27.66 -9.29
CA ASN A 294 27.90 27.68 -8.74
C ASN A 294 28.28 26.38 -8.01
N PRO A 295 29.57 26.13 -7.73
CA PRO A 295 30.04 24.91 -7.07
C PRO A 295 29.52 24.69 -5.64
N ASP A 296 29.28 25.76 -4.87
CA ASP A 296 28.76 25.64 -3.50
C ASP A 296 27.30 25.18 -3.50
N GLU A 297 26.53 25.58 -4.52
CA GLU A 297 25.24 24.97 -4.83
C GLU A 297 25.48 23.50 -5.17
N ILE A 298 26.29 23.14 -6.18
CA ILE A 298 26.54 21.74 -6.57
C ILE A 298 26.83 20.80 -5.38
N ALA A 299 27.57 21.26 -4.35
CA ALA A 299 27.84 20.49 -3.13
C ALA A 299 26.57 20.10 -2.32
N GLN A 300 25.43 20.78 -2.48
CA GLN A 300 24.13 20.36 -1.92
C GLN A 300 23.61 19.06 -2.54
N LEU A 301 24.17 18.59 -3.67
CA LEU A 301 23.89 17.27 -4.20
C LEU A 301 24.62 16.17 -3.44
N HIS A 302 25.63 16.46 -2.60
CA HIS A 302 26.36 15.47 -1.80
C HIS A 302 25.53 14.91 -0.62
N ILE A 303 24.24 14.71 -0.84
CA ILE A 303 23.26 14.10 0.03
C ILE A 303 22.93 12.70 -0.50
N ASN A 304 22.29 11.86 0.31
CA ASN A 304 21.89 10.52 -0.14
C ASN A 304 23.11 9.70 -0.65
N LYS A 305 24.23 9.79 0.07
CA LYS A 305 25.48 9.10 -0.28
C LYS A 305 25.28 7.59 -0.24
N ILE A 306 25.68 6.91 -1.30
CA ILE A 306 25.71 5.44 -1.33
C ILE A 306 27.05 4.98 -0.78
N THR A 307 27.01 4.23 0.32
CA THR A 307 28.20 3.71 1.00
C THR A 307 28.45 2.24 0.72
N ARG A 308 27.42 1.52 0.28
CA ARG A 308 27.50 0.08 0.03
C ARG A 308 28.11 -0.20 -1.34
N ARG A 309 28.93 -1.25 -1.42
CA ARG A 309 29.62 -1.68 -2.63
C ARG A 309 29.17 -3.10 -2.99
N TRP A 310 28.80 -3.26 -4.25
CA TRP A 310 28.43 -4.53 -4.84
C TRP A 310 29.65 -5.42 -5.04
N ASN A 311 29.53 -6.71 -4.70
CA ASN A 311 30.63 -7.68 -4.77
C ASN A 311 30.58 -8.57 -6.02
N ASN A 312 29.89 -8.14 -7.07
CA ASN A 312 29.62 -8.90 -8.31
C ASN A 312 28.71 -10.13 -8.15
N LYS A 313 27.94 -10.26 -7.07
CA LYS A 313 26.91 -11.29 -6.94
C LYS A 313 25.51 -10.71 -7.09
N ALA A 314 24.66 -11.34 -7.91
CA ALA A 314 23.24 -10.98 -7.91
C ALA A 314 22.68 -11.12 -6.48
N PRO A 315 21.70 -10.29 -6.08
CA PRO A 315 21.08 -10.43 -4.77
C PRO A 315 20.46 -11.82 -4.65
N ASP A 316 21.04 -12.67 -3.80
CA ASP A 316 20.55 -14.04 -3.58
C ASP A 316 19.46 -14.06 -2.51
N ASP A 317 18.76 -15.18 -2.37
CA ASP A 317 17.60 -15.30 -1.46
C ASP A 317 18.00 -15.54 0.00
N ASN A 318 19.27 -15.89 0.27
CA ASN A 318 19.76 -16.28 1.60
C ASN A 318 20.66 -15.22 2.25
N THR A 319 21.08 -14.20 1.50
CA THR A 319 21.69 -12.99 2.02
C THR A 319 20.69 -11.88 1.84
N ASP A 320 20.11 -11.48 2.97
CA ASP A 320 19.37 -10.22 3.07
C ASP A 320 20.26 -9.13 2.44
N GLY A 321 19.93 -8.71 1.21
CA GLY A 321 20.77 -7.87 0.37
C GLY A 321 21.20 -6.55 1.05
N LYS A 322 20.62 -6.25 2.22
CA LYS A 322 20.97 -5.21 3.18
C LYS A 322 22.47 -5.09 3.52
N LYS A 323 23.27 -6.16 3.44
CA LYS A 323 24.72 -6.04 3.67
C LYS A 323 25.45 -5.35 2.51
N GLU A 324 25.01 -5.60 1.29
CA GLU A 324 25.66 -5.14 0.05
C GLU A 324 24.94 -3.99 -0.63
N TYR A 325 23.70 -3.74 -0.20
CA TYR A 325 22.85 -2.68 -0.70
C TYR A 325 22.32 -1.82 0.45
N GLN A 326 22.17 -0.54 0.18
CA GLN A 326 21.66 0.46 1.09
C GLN A 326 20.18 0.70 0.80
N TRP A 327 19.31 0.41 1.76
CA TRP A 327 17.90 0.78 1.67
C TRP A 327 17.77 2.30 1.81
N LEU A 328 17.27 2.96 0.77
CA LEU A 328 17.16 4.42 0.71
C LEU A 328 15.92 4.78 -0.13
N PRO A 329 14.99 5.63 0.35
CA PRO A 329 15.03 6.50 1.54
C PRO A 329 14.91 5.83 2.92
N GLY A 330 14.88 4.50 3.02
CA GLY A 330 14.63 3.85 4.31
C GLY A 330 13.14 3.85 4.69
N LYS A 331 12.27 3.90 3.67
CA LYS A 331 10.81 3.75 3.79
C LYS A 331 10.24 3.05 2.57
N ALA A 332 9.05 2.51 2.76
CA ALA A 332 8.24 1.92 1.71
C ALA A 332 7.63 2.98 0.79
N VAL A 333 7.50 2.66 -0.49
CA VAL A 333 6.70 3.39 -1.47
C VAL A 333 5.49 2.53 -1.81
N TYR A 334 4.28 3.01 -1.55
CA TYR A 334 3.06 2.28 -1.88
C TYR A 334 2.63 2.58 -3.31
N LEU A 335 2.10 1.58 -3.99
CA LEU A 335 1.76 1.62 -5.41
C LEU A 335 0.33 1.15 -5.62
N PHE A 336 -0.42 1.81 -6.50
CA PHE A 336 -1.65 1.22 -7.03
C PHE A 336 -1.29 0.03 -7.92
N ALA A 337 -2.21 -0.93 -8.03
CA ALA A 337 -2.08 -1.98 -9.02
C ALA A 337 -1.99 -1.37 -10.43
N ASN A 338 -0.99 -1.80 -11.19
CA ASN A 338 -0.78 -1.40 -12.57
C ASN A 338 -0.45 -2.67 -13.39
N PRO A 339 -1.36 -3.14 -14.25
CA PRO A 339 -1.15 -4.37 -15.02
C PRO A 339 -0.14 -4.20 -16.16
N TYR A 340 0.13 -2.95 -16.54
CA TYR A 340 0.96 -2.65 -17.69
C TYR A 340 2.43 -2.86 -17.35
N LYS A 341 3.16 -3.32 -18.35
CA LYS A 341 4.62 -3.28 -18.34
C LYS A 341 5.06 -2.08 -19.15
N SER A 342 6.19 -1.52 -18.75
CA SER A 342 6.93 -0.57 -19.56
C SER A 342 8.15 -1.25 -20.15
N ASP A 343 8.39 -1.02 -21.43
CA ASP A 343 9.54 -1.59 -22.13
C ASP A 343 10.71 -0.61 -22.08
N LYS A 344 11.90 -1.16 -21.79
CA LYS A 344 13.18 -0.43 -21.91
C LYS A 344 13.81 -0.81 -23.25
N ASN A 345 13.75 0.08 -24.25
CA ASN A 345 14.75 0.14 -25.34
C ASN A 345 14.49 1.30 -26.32
N VAL A 346 14.66 2.54 -25.87
CA VAL A 346 15.15 3.57 -26.77
C VAL A 346 16.12 4.44 -26.00
N ALA A 347 17.20 4.87 -26.64
CA ALA A 347 18.17 5.84 -26.10
C ALA A 347 17.54 7.23 -25.78
N SER A 348 16.22 7.30 -25.59
CA SER A 348 15.42 8.52 -25.57
C SER A 348 14.16 8.48 -24.68
N GLY A 349 13.98 7.47 -23.81
CA GLY A 349 12.85 7.40 -22.85
C GLY A 349 12.31 5.99 -22.60
N VAL A 350 11.21 5.91 -21.84
CA VAL A 350 10.43 4.69 -21.58
C VAL A 350 9.09 4.78 -22.31
N GLU A 351 8.69 3.71 -22.98
CA GLU A 351 7.38 3.60 -23.64
C GLU A 351 6.42 2.70 -22.85
N GLY A 352 5.13 2.97 -22.97
CA GLY A 352 4.06 2.22 -22.31
C GLY A 352 3.54 2.86 -21.02
N ASP A 353 2.56 2.19 -20.43
CA ASP A 353 1.77 2.67 -19.28
C ASP A 353 2.16 2.00 -17.95
N GLY A 354 3.17 1.12 -17.98
CA GLY A 354 3.73 0.52 -16.78
C GLY A 354 4.51 1.52 -15.94
N TYR A 355 4.72 1.20 -14.66
CA TYR A 355 5.56 2.04 -13.82
C TYR A 355 7.01 2.03 -14.32
N TYR A 356 7.66 3.17 -14.20
CA TYR A 356 9.11 3.28 -14.29
C TYR A 356 9.61 4.41 -13.40
N MET A 357 10.90 4.36 -13.09
CA MET A 357 11.59 5.39 -12.33
C MET A 357 12.68 6.05 -13.18
N LYS A 358 12.85 7.35 -12.96
CA LYS A 358 14.05 8.08 -13.34
C LYS A 358 14.93 8.26 -12.11
N ILE A 359 16.17 7.83 -12.22
CA ILE A 359 17.18 7.93 -11.17
C ILE A 359 18.25 8.88 -11.67
N LEU A 360 18.42 9.98 -10.96
CA LEU A 360 19.48 10.93 -11.23
C LEU A 360 20.54 10.78 -10.16
N HIS A 361 21.78 10.62 -10.60
CA HIS A 361 22.92 10.45 -9.72
C HIS A 361 24.13 11.18 -10.27
N HIS A 362 25.08 11.43 -9.38
CA HIS A 362 26.39 11.89 -9.78
C HIS A 362 27.46 11.20 -8.94
N SER A 363 28.64 11.11 -9.53
CA SER A 363 29.80 10.46 -8.93
C SER A 363 31.03 11.35 -9.01
N HIS A 364 31.89 11.21 -8.00
CA HIS A 364 33.22 11.79 -7.99
C HIS A 364 34.23 10.68 -8.19
N GLU A 365 34.90 10.65 -9.34
CA GLU A 365 36.04 9.77 -9.53
C GLU A 365 37.31 10.40 -8.96
N ASN A 366 38.01 9.67 -8.08
CA ASN A 366 39.37 10.01 -7.71
C ASN A 366 40.27 9.82 -8.93
N SER A 367 40.61 10.89 -9.65
CA SER A 367 41.55 10.77 -10.77
C SER A 367 43.00 10.75 -10.26
N ASP A 368 43.83 9.88 -10.85
CA ASP A 368 45.28 9.87 -10.65
C ASP A 368 45.96 11.21 -11.04
N THR A 369 45.23 12.08 -11.75
CA THR A 369 45.66 13.40 -12.20
C THR A 369 45.32 14.55 -11.25
N GLY A 370 44.62 14.28 -10.13
CA GLY A 370 44.28 15.29 -9.11
C GLY A 370 43.15 16.27 -9.49
N ALA A 371 42.43 16.03 -10.59
CA ALA A 371 41.22 16.76 -10.94
C ALA A 371 40.01 15.85 -10.68
N ASP A 372 39.15 16.23 -9.74
CA ASP A 372 37.90 15.52 -9.50
C ASP A 372 37.04 15.56 -10.78
N LYS A 373 36.72 14.41 -11.34
CA LYS A 373 35.73 14.32 -12.41
C LYS A 373 34.37 14.09 -11.78
N GLU A 374 33.53 15.11 -11.86
CA GLU A 374 32.12 15.01 -11.54
C GLU A 374 31.38 14.60 -12.80
N GLU A 375 30.77 13.42 -12.78
CA GLU A 375 29.90 12.95 -13.85
C GLU A 375 28.48 12.80 -13.34
N SER A 376 27.54 13.37 -14.09
CA SER A 376 26.10 13.29 -13.83
C SER A 376 25.42 12.40 -14.85
N HIS A 377 24.60 11.48 -14.36
CA HIS A 377 23.93 10.47 -15.20
C HIS A 377 22.45 10.35 -14.83
N MET A 378 21.64 10.01 -15.83
CA MET A 378 20.22 9.73 -15.68
C MET A 378 19.91 8.32 -16.17
N ASP A 379 19.35 7.50 -15.29
CA ASP A 379 18.95 6.13 -15.60
C ASP A 379 17.44 5.97 -15.58
N TYR A 380 16.94 5.20 -16.54
CA TYR A 380 15.56 4.75 -16.58
C TYR A 380 15.47 3.29 -16.12
N VAL A 381 14.57 3.06 -15.16
CA VAL A 381 14.33 1.75 -14.55
C VAL A 381 12.86 1.41 -14.68
N THR A 382 12.55 0.46 -15.57
CA THR A 382 11.18 -0.07 -15.68
C THR A 382 10.89 -1.01 -14.52
N LEU A 383 9.65 -0.98 -14.04
CA LEU A 383 9.19 -1.85 -12.96
C LEU A 383 8.29 -2.97 -13.53
N PRO A 384 8.20 -4.12 -12.83
CA PRO A 384 7.23 -5.15 -13.19
C PRO A 384 5.80 -4.61 -13.04
N ALA A 385 4.85 -5.29 -13.68
CA ALA A 385 3.44 -5.07 -13.40
C ALA A 385 3.18 -5.28 -11.91
N VAL A 386 2.40 -4.39 -11.30
CA VAL A 386 2.12 -4.38 -9.86
C VAL A 386 0.71 -4.89 -9.62
N LYS A 387 0.58 -5.89 -8.75
CA LYS A 387 -0.72 -6.39 -8.27
C LYS A 387 -1.02 -5.87 -6.87
N PRO A 388 -2.30 -5.86 -6.44
CA PRO A 388 -2.62 -5.62 -5.03
C PRO A 388 -1.96 -6.69 -4.15
N ASN A 389 -1.53 -6.31 -2.96
CA ASN A 389 -0.84 -7.18 -2.01
C ASN A 389 0.48 -7.79 -2.55
N MET A 390 1.10 -7.12 -3.52
CA MET A 390 2.41 -7.49 -4.07
C MET A 390 3.51 -6.66 -3.44
N PHE A 391 4.66 -7.26 -3.23
CA PHE A 391 5.86 -6.60 -2.76
C PHE A 391 6.96 -6.63 -3.82
N VAL A 392 7.64 -5.49 -4.01
CA VAL A 392 8.69 -5.28 -5.04
C VAL A 392 9.94 -4.72 -4.38
N LYS A 393 11.01 -5.51 -4.29
CA LYS A 393 12.35 -4.99 -3.94
C LYS A 393 13.10 -4.68 -5.22
N VAL A 394 13.54 -3.44 -5.39
CA VAL A 394 14.33 -3.00 -6.54
C VAL A 394 15.77 -2.81 -6.09
N PHE A 395 16.67 -3.59 -6.67
CA PHE A 395 18.11 -3.56 -6.39
C PHE A 395 18.84 -2.90 -7.56
N LEU A 396 19.56 -1.83 -7.25
CA LEU A 396 20.20 -0.94 -8.21
C LEU A 396 21.69 -0.91 -7.93
N VAL A 397 22.49 -1.30 -8.92
CA VAL A 397 23.94 -1.14 -8.90
C VAL A 397 24.33 -0.11 -9.94
N ILE A 398 24.83 1.02 -9.44
CA ILE A 398 25.32 2.12 -10.27
C ILE A 398 26.85 1.99 -10.36
N PRO A 399 27.41 1.73 -11.55
CA PRO A 399 28.84 1.61 -11.73
C PRO A 399 29.49 3.00 -11.67
N LEU A 400 30.65 3.08 -11.01
CA LEU A 400 31.41 4.32 -10.87
C LEU A 400 32.31 4.63 -12.06
N ASP A 401 32.41 3.73 -13.04
CA ASP A 401 33.34 3.86 -14.16
C ASP A 401 32.82 4.75 -15.30
N GLY A 402 31.60 5.30 -15.20
CA GLY A 402 30.99 6.19 -16.21
C GLY A 402 30.66 5.55 -17.56
N TYR A 403 31.19 4.36 -17.87
CA TYR A 403 31.03 3.68 -19.17
C TYR A 403 30.09 2.47 -19.11
N THR A 404 29.84 1.92 -17.92
CA THR A 404 28.95 0.77 -17.74
C THR A 404 27.52 1.24 -17.46
N ALA A 405 26.53 0.59 -18.08
CA ALA A 405 25.14 0.89 -17.76
C ALA A 405 24.76 0.44 -16.33
N THR A 406 23.89 1.20 -15.67
CA THR A 406 23.31 0.79 -14.38
C THR A 406 22.66 -0.58 -14.49
N ARG A 407 23.00 -1.45 -13.54
CA ARG A 407 22.43 -2.80 -13.44
C ARG A 407 21.24 -2.76 -12.49
N THR A 408 20.16 -3.41 -12.90
CA THR A 408 18.93 -3.46 -12.11
C THR A 408 18.47 -4.90 -11.98
N TRP A 409 18.09 -5.27 -10.77
CA TRP A 409 17.34 -6.48 -10.48
C TRP A 409 16.09 -6.11 -9.69
N TRP A 410 15.04 -6.90 -9.84
CA TRP A 410 13.87 -6.81 -9.00
C TRP A 410 13.54 -8.18 -8.44
N LYS A 411 13.06 -8.19 -7.19
CA LYS A 411 12.41 -9.35 -6.58
C LYS A 411 10.96 -9.01 -6.33
N VAL A 412 10.09 -9.94 -6.69
CA VAL A 412 8.64 -9.83 -6.53
C VAL A 412 8.16 -11.00 -5.69
N GLY A 413 7.27 -10.72 -4.74
CA GLY A 413 6.62 -11.73 -3.92
C GLY A 413 5.26 -11.26 -3.42
N ASP A 414 4.51 -12.18 -2.82
CA ASP A 414 3.26 -11.86 -2.15
C ASP A 414 3.55 -11.21 -0.79
N TRP A 415 2.80 -10.15 -0.47
CA TRP A 415 2.93 -9.39 0.77
C TRP A 415 2.23 -10.06 1.97
N THR A 416 1.70 -11.27 1.76
CA THR A 416 1.14 -12.14 2.81
C THR A 416 2.15 -13.15 3.33
N GLU A 417 3.17 -13.49 2.54
CA GLU A 417 4.26 -14.34 2.95
C GLU A 417 5.38 -13.47 3.52
N VAL A 418 5.74 -13.73 4.77
CA VAL A 418 7.13 -13.54 5.19
C VAL A 418 7.99 -14.22 4.12
N GLU A 419 8.93 -13.47 3.52
CA GLU A 419 9.81 -13.96 2.46
C GLU A 419 10.14 -15.44 2.64
N ASN A 420 9.47 -16.31 1.87
CA ASN A 420 9.88 -17.68 1.71
C ASN A 420 10.31 -17.84 0.24
N PRO A 421 11.54 -18.31 -0.02
CA PRO A 421 12.17 -18.17 -1.31
C PRO A 421 11.68 -19.29 -2.23
N GLY A 422 10.96 -18.92 -3.28
CA GLY A 422 10.61 -19.88 -4.30
C GLY A 422 9.55 -19.37 -5.24
N ILE A 423 9.97 -18.96 -6.44
CA ILE A 423 9.63 -19.63 -7.71
C ILE A 423 10.47 -18.93 -8.78
N SER A 424 11.49 -19.66 -9.26
CA SER A 424 12.15 -19.40 -10.53
C SER A 424 11.22 -19.88 -11.65
N PHE A 425 10.90 -19.02 -12.62
CA PHE A 425 10.53 -19.49 -13.95
C PHE A 425 11.80 -19.50 -14.79
N ASP A 426 12.08 -20.67 -15.37
CA ASP A 426 13.28 -21.04 -16.16
C ASP A 426 13.88 -19.94 -17.06
#